data_AF-A0A821NGH1-F1
#
_entry.id   AF-A0A821NGH1-F1
#
_cell.length_a   1.000
_cell.length_b   1.000
_cell.length_c   1.000
_cell.angle_alpha   90.00
_cell.angle_beta   90.00
_cell.angle_gamma   90.00
#
_symmetry.space_group_name_H-M   'P 1'
#
loop_
_entity.id
_entity.type
_entity.pdbx_description
1 polymer ?
#
loop_
_entity_poly.entity_id
_entity_poly.type
_entity_poly.pdbx_seq_one_letter_code
_entity_poly.pdbx_strand_id
1 'polypeptide(L)'
;MTRVFILFGCIYDVTMIDKSFGNTTICFELSIGSSGYLNPQQLANHEFASSITRLYPRIPIDNNAQHFRLPIDLQKPVIFTKYTFFDYSYRMTLTNRLKNAADYMFKLIREFEFNINSKASDDILMQQYKKIEEYLHTLPCGCGQQKTNATNFGITGGVHATLSEVLNFSMPSLRMNSLDEKRRKKIFHNLESLKGWITKDIDFDETKRFEIVKVLYKIARALRQLAFDVQPSLPDIFLWMICDSKRVAYSRLSPEDLLYSTCEGEKGLYNGRIQTLFLQKPRISYKPIK
;
A
#
# COMPACT_ATOMS: atom_id res chain seq x y z
N MET A 1 -3.32 -20.48 12.49
CA MET A 1 -2.26 -20.23 13.49
C MET A 1 -2.11 -18.73 13.61
N THR A 2 -1.88 -18.22 14.81
CA THR A 2 -1.61 -16.79 15.03
C THR A 2 -0.15 -16.48 14.74
N ARG A 3 0.14 -15.23 14.36
CA ARG A 3 1.47 -14.71 14.10
C ARG A 3 1.64 -13.36 14.77
N VAL A 4 2.86 -13.08 15.18
CA VAL A 4 3.24 -11.77 15.71
C VAL A 4 3.51 -10.82 14.55
N PHE A 5 2.80 -9.70 14.54
CA PHE A 5 3.02 -8.58 13.66
C PHE A 5 3.68 -7.45 14.46
N ILE A 6 4.77 -6.91 13.90
CA ILE A 6 5.48 -5.77 14.46
C ILE A 6 5.36 -4.64 13.45
N LEU A 7 4.88 -3.50 13.91
CA LEU A 7 4.84 -2.27 13.16
C LEU A 7 5.74 -1.27 13.86
N PHE A 8 6.68 -0.68 13.14
CA PHE A 8 7.51 0.40 13.64
C PHE A 8 7.53 1.55 12.63
N GLY A 9 7.68 2.75 13.14
CA GLY A 9 7.76 3.98 12.36
C GLY A 9 8.70 4.96 13.02
N CYS A 10 9.30 5.81 12.20
CA CYS A 10 10.21 6.86 12.65
C CYS A 10 9.60 8.21 12.31
N ILE A 11 9.51 9.11 13.30
CA ILE A 11 9.01 10.47 13.09
C ILE A 11 10.20 11.35 12.71
N TYR A 12 10.23 11.79 11.45
CA TYR A 12 11.31 12.64 10.94
C TYR A 12 11.14 14.11 11.30
N ASP A 13 9.91 14.61 11.15
CA ASP A 13 9.53 15.99 11.39
C ASP A 13 8.05 16.10 11.74
N VAL A 14 7.68 17.13 12.50
CA VAL A 14 6.30 17.45 12.88
C VAL A 14 6.12 18.96 12.86
N THR A 15 5.37 19.44 11.87
CA THR A 15 5.15 20.87 11.64
C THR A 15 3.65 21.17 11.53
N MET A 16 3.30 22.45 11.36
CA MET A 16 1.92 22.91 11.19
C MET A 16 0.97 22.48 12.32
N ILE A 17 1.46 22.49 13.56
CA ILE A 17 0.64 22.24 14.75
C ILE A 17 -0.26 23.46 14.98
N ASP A 18 -1.54 23.22 15.25
CA ASP A 18 -2.49 24.29 15.57
C ASP A 18 -2.07 25.02 16.85
N LYS A 19 -2.18 26.35 16.84
CA LYS A 19 -1.79 27.23 17.96
C LYS A 19 -2.47 26.88 19.29
N SER A 20 -3.65 26.25 19.26
CA SER A 20 -4.35 25.79 20.46
C SER A 20 -3.59 24.72 21.24
N PHE A 21 -2.63 24.03 20.60
CA PHE A 21 -1.73 23.07 21.24
C PHE A 21 -0.31 23.61 21.49
N GLY A 22 -0.07 24.91 21.26
CA GLY A 22 1.28 25.47 21.32
C GLY A 22 1.96 25.41 22.70
N ASN A 23 1.16 25.38 23.77
CA ASN A 23 1.64 25.34 25.15
C ASN A 23 1.36 24.00 25.86
N THR A 24 0.91 22.98 25.13
CA THR A 24 0.58 21.68 25.69
C THR A 24 1.60 20.62 25.30
N THR A 25 1.73 19.59 26.13
CA THR A 25 2.61 18.46 25.80
C THR A 25 1.94 17.56 24.77
N ILE A 26 2.64 17.31 23.67
CA ILE A 26 2.21 16.43 22.59
C ILE A 26 3.07 15.17 22.57
N CYS A 27 2.43 14.03 22.40
CA CYS A 27 3.08 12.78 22.04
C CYS A 27 2.37 12.09 20.88
N PHE A 28 3.06 11.13 20.28
CA PHE A 28 2.57 10.34 19.17
C PHE A 28 2.51 8.87 19.55
N GLU A 29 1.48 8.19 19.08
CA GLU A 29 1.23 6.77 19.35
C GLU A 29 0.89 6.05 18.05
N LEU A 30 1.47 4.87 17.86
CA LEU A 30 1.13 3.97 16.76
C LEU A 30 0.31 2.80 17.30
N SER A 31 -0.83 2.52 16.68
CA SER A 31 -1.74 1.45 17.12
C SER A 31 -2.35 0.70 15.94
N ILE A 32 -2.84 -0.51 16.17
CA ILE A 32 -3.52 -1.33 15.15
C ILE A 32 -4.90 -1.76 15.68
N GLY A 33 -5.94 -1.50 14.90
CA GLY A 33 -7.33 -1.89 15.12
C GLY A 33 -8.07 -1.16 16.24
N SER A 34 -9.03 -1.85 16.87
CA SER A 34 -9.87 -1.29 17.95
C SER A 34 -9.05 -0.76 19.12
N SER A 35 -7.83 -1.27 19.33
CA SER A 35 -6.82 -0.72 20.24
C SER A 35 -6.58 0.79 20.09
N GLY A 36 -6.68 1.31 18.86
CA GLY A 36 -6.56 2.74 18.57
C GLY A 36 -7.77 3.56 19.02
N TYR A 37 -8.89 2.93 19.37
CA TYR A 37 -10.08 3.57 19.93
C TYR A 37 -10.22 3.35 21.44
N LEU A 38 -9.54 2.34 21.98
CA LEU A 38 -9.62 1.97 23.39
C LEU A 38 -8.63 2.79 24.25
N ASN A 39 -9.05 3.13 25.46
CA ASN A 39 -8.19 3.76 26.46
C ASN A 39 -7.23 2.72 27.09
N PRO A 40 -6.11 3.13 27.72
CA PRO A 40 -5.11 2.20 28.28
C PRO A 40 -5.69 1.13 29.22
N GLN A 41 -6.70 1.47 30.03
CA GLN A 41 -7.39 0.52 30.92
C GLN A 41 -8.18 -0.54 30.16
N GLN A 42 -8.76 -0.20 29.02
CA GLN A 42 -9.51 -1.14 28.16
C GLN A 42 -8.57 -2.03 27.34
N LEU A 43 -7.36 -1.53 27.06
CA LEU A 43 -6.34 -2.26 26.31
C LEU A 43 -5.76 -3.45 27.09
N ALA A 44 -5.67 -3.33 28.42
CA ALA A 44 -5.18 -4.38 29.31
C ALA A 44 -6.08 -5.63 29.33
N ASN A 45 -7.35 -5.50 28.91
CA ASN A 45 -8.35 -6.57 28.93
C ASN A 45 -8.45 -7.35 27.60
N HIS A 46 -7.67 -6.99 26.57
CA HIS A 46 -7.71 -7.68 25.28
C HIS A 46 -6.79 -8.91 25.27
N GLU A 47 -7.33 -10.06 24.85
CA GLU A 47 -6.65 -11.38 24.80
C GLU A 47 -5.38 -11.43 23.92
N PHE A 48 -5.12 -10.41 23.10
CA PHE A 48 -3.90 -10.31 22.30
C PHE A 48 -2.92 -9.35 22.97
N ALA A 49 -1.85 -9.91 23.55
CA ALA A 49 -0.76 -9.14 24.14
C ALA A 49 -0.27 -8.06 23.17
N SER A 50 -0.35 -6.79 23.60
CA SER A 50 0.13 -5.65 22.83
C SER A 50 1.16 -4.86 23.62
N SER A 51 2.17 -4.36 22.93
CA SER A 51 3.17 -3.44 23.49
C SER A 51 3.24 -2.24 22.57
N ILE A 52 2.99 -1.05 23.12
CA ILE A 52 2.94 0.21 22.37
C ILE A 52 4.00 1.15 22.93
N THR A 53 4.86 1.67 22.07
CA THR A 53 5.82 2.72 22.40
C THR A 53 5.28 4.07 21.91
N ARG A 54 5.31 5.08 22.79
CA ARG A 54 4.95 6.45 22.46
C ARG A 54 6.19 7.29 22.28
N LEU A 55 6.08 8.34 21.46
CA LEU A 55 7.04 9.42 21.52
C LEU A 55 7.02 10.03 22.92
N TYR A 56 8.18 10.36 23.49
CA TYR A 56 8.25 11.13 24.72
C TYR A 56 7.49 12.45 24.57
N PRO A 57 6.61 12.83 25.53
CA PRO A 57 5.88 14.08 25.47
C PRO A 57 6.80 15.29 25.30
N ARG A 58 6.50 16.16 24.34
CA ARG A 58 7.28 17.37 24.01
C ARG A 58 6.33 18.56 23.83
N ILE A 59 6.80 19.76 24.14
CA ILE A 59 6.04 21.00 23.93
C ILE A 59 6.42 21.57 22.55
N PRO A 60 5.44 21.99 21.72
CA PRO A 60 5.73 22.66 20.46
C PRO A 60 6.48 23.98 20.63
N ILE A 61 7.22 24.36 19.60
CA ILE A 61 7.92 25.65 19.53
C ILE A 61 7.31 26.46 18.40
N ASP A 62 7.09 27.75 18.65
CA ASP A 62 6.68 28.69 17.62
C ASP A 62 7.82 28.91 16.62
N ASN A 63 7.54 28.67 15.34
CA ASN A 63 8.46 28.90 14.24
C ASN A 63 8.23 30.30 13.65
N ASN A 64 8.57 31.34 14.41
CA ASN A 64 8.49 32.75 14.02
C ASN A 64 7.08 33.19 13.54
N ALA A 65 6.03 32.85 14.30
CA ALA A 65 4.64 33.17 14.02
C ALA A 65 4.06 32.56 12.72
N GLN A 66 4.80 31.67 12.04
CA GLN A 66 4.29 30.98 10.85
C GLN A 66 3.48 29.73 11.21
N HIS A 67 4.01 28.90 12.12
CA HIS A 67 3.37 27.70 12.62
C HIS A 67 4.09 27.14 13.85
N PHE A 68 3.42 26.30 14.63
CA PHE A 68 4.06 25.52 15.67
C PHE A 68 4.66 24.22 15.10
N ARG A 69 5.83 23.83 15.60
CA ARG A 69 6.49 22.57 15.26
C ARG A 69 6.92 21.82 16.51
N LEU A 70 7.00 20.49 16.46
CA LEU A 70 7.59 19.72 17.55
C LEU A 70 9.12 19.68 17.38
N PRO A 71 9.93 19.96 18.41
CA PRO A 71 11.37 19.83 18.30
C PRO A 71 11.74 18.34 18.17
N ILE A 72 12.03 17.88 16.95
CA ILE A 72 12.57 16.55 16.68
C ILE A 72 14.09 16.66 16.48
N ASP A 73 14.85 16.04 17.39
CA ASP A 73 16.31 16.13 17.43
C ASP A 73 16.98 15.37 16.26
N LEU A 74 18.32 15.34 16.26
CA LEU A 74 19.11 14.53 15.31
C LEU A 74 18.82 13.03 15.46
N GLN A 75 18.60 12.56 16.69
CA GLN A 75 18.17 11.19 16.95
C GLN A 75 16.67 11.08 16.74
N LYS A 76 16.28 10.53 15.58
CA LYS A 76 14.87 10.44 15.21
C LYS A 76 14.15 9.39 16.06
N PRO A 77 13.04 9.75 16.73
CA PRO A 77 12.34 8.85 17.60
C PRO A 77 11.66 7.73 16.81
N VAL A 78 11.77 6.51 17.34
CA VAL A 78 11.12 5.32 16.80
C VAL A 78 9.96 4.96 17.72
N ILE A 79 8.78 4.88 17.14
CA ILE A 79 7.59 4.33 17.79
C ILE A 79 7.30 2.97 17.18
N PHE A 80 6.89 2.01 18.01
CA PHE A 80 6.54 0.69 17.53
C PHE A 80 5.38 0.12 18.31
N THR A 81 4.68 -0.80 17.67
CA THR A 81 3.68 -1.63 18.30
C THR A 81 3.79 -3.07 17.86
N LYS A 82 3.53 -3.99 18.79
CA LYS A 82 3.51 -5.43 18.55
C LYS A 82 2.12 -5.96 18.83
N TYR A 83 1.59 -6.77 17.92
CA TYR A 83 0.29 -7.43 18.07
C TYR A 83 0.35 -8.87 17.58
N THR A 84 -0.51 -9.72 18.14
CA THR A 84 -0.70 -11.09 17.66
C THR A 84 -2.04 -11.17 16.95
N PHE A 85 -2.03 -11.56 15.68
CA PHE A 85 -3.26 -11.75 14.87
C PHE A 85 -3.22 -13.11 14.18
N PHE A 86 -4.35 -13.56 13.66
CA PHE A 86 -4.35 -14.68 12.72
C PHE A 86 -3.56 -14.31 11.46
N ASP A 87 -2.75 -15.25 10.96
CA ASP A 87 -1.96 -14.99 9.75
C ASP A 87 -2.81 -15.13 8.49
N TYR A 88 -3.43 -14.02 8.10
CA TYR A 88 -4.09 -13.83 6.80
C TYR A 88 -3.24 -12.97 5.85
N SER A 89 -1.92 -12.85 6.11
CA SER A 89 -1.04 -12.00 5.31
C SER A 89 -1.04 -12.36 3.82
N TYR A 90 -1.28 -13.63 3.48
CA TYR A 90 -1.35 -14.11 2.10
C TYR A 90 -2.42 -13.41 1.23
N ARG A 91 -3.49 -12.90 1.84
CA ARG A 91 -4.53 -12.13 1.12
C ARG A 91 -4.00 -10.75 0.75
N MET A 92 -3.28 -10.11 1.67
CA MET A 92 -2.64 -8.81 1.44
C MET A 92 -1.47 -8.94 0.46
N THR A 93 -0.63 -9.98 0.57
CA THR A 93 0.49 -10.17 -0.36
C THR A 93 0.00 -10.39 -1.79
N LEU A 94 -1.07 -11.17 -1.99
CA LEU A 94 -1.72 -11.30 -3.31
C LEU A 94 -2.25 -9.97 -3.81
N THR A 95 -2.87 -9.19 -2.92
CA THR A 95 -3.41 -7.87 -3.27
C THR A 95 -2.31 -6.91 -3.70
N ASN A 96 -1.21 -6.84 -2.93
CA ASN A 96 -0.04 -6.03 -3.26
C ASN A 96 0.57 -6.45 -4.60
N ARG A 97 0.67 -7.75 -4.89
CA ARG A 97 1.14 -8.24 -6.20
C ARG A 97 0.31 -7.70 -7.36
N LEU A 98 -1.01 -7.75 -7.24
CA LEU A 98 -1.93 -7.23 -8.26
C LEU A 98 -1.86 -5.70 -8.37
N LYS A 99 -1.79 -4.98 -7.24
CA LYS A 99 -1.62 -3.52 -7.22
C LYS A 99 -0.32 -3.09 -7.88
N ASN A 100 0.79 -3.71 -7.51
CA ASN A 100 2.12 -3.42 -8.05
C ASN A 100 2.17 -3.70 -9.55
N ALA A 101 1.56 -4.80 -10.00
CA ALA A 101 1.46 -5.10 -11.43
C ALA A 101 0.63 -4.05 -12.19
N ALA A 102 -0.52 -3.65 -11.64
CA ALA A 102 -1.35 -2.60 -12.23
C ALA A 102 -0.61 -1.24 -12.28
N ASP A 103 0.07 -0.85 -11.20
CA ASP A 103 0.80 0.41 -11.11
C ASP A 103 1.95 0.48 -12.13
N TYR A 104 2.66 -0.62 -12.34
CA TYR A 104 3.67 -0.70 -13.39
C TYR A 104 3.05 -0.65 -14.79
N MET A 105 1.90 -1.29 -15.01
CA MET A 105 1.15 -1.16 -16.28
C MET A 105 0.77 0.31 -16.54
N PHE A 106 0.23 1.01 -15.53
CA PHE A 106 -0.07 2.45 -15.63
C PHE A 106 1.17 3.31 -15.89
N LYS A 107 2.36 2.90 -15.41
CA LYS A 107 3.62 3.59 -15.70
C LYS A 107 3.98 3.43 -17.19
N LEU A 108 3.95 2.20 -17.71
CA LEU A 108 4.25 1.94 -19.13
C LEU A 108 3.30 2.70 -20.07
N ILE A 109 1.99 2.73 -19.75
CA ILE A 109 1.00 3.46 -20.56
C ILE A 109 1.27 4.97 -20.54
N ARG A 110 1.63 5.54 -19.39
CA ARG A 110 1.97 6.97 -19.28
C ARG A 110 3.23 7.31 -20.09
N GLU A 111 4.24 6.45 -20.08
CA GLU A 111 5.43 6.61 -20.92
C GLU A 111 5.09 6.54 -22.42
N PHE A 112 4.16 5.66 -22.80
CA PHE A 112 3.67 5.54 -24.18
C PHE A 112 2.85 6.75 -24.62
N GLU A 113 1.92 7.22 -23.78
CA GLU A 113 1.11 8.43 -24.03
C GLU A 113 1.98 9.68 -24.14
N PHE A 114 3.02 9.80 -23.30
CA PHE A 114 4.00 10.88 -23.40
C PHE A 114 4.70 10.90 -24.76
N ASN A 115 5.09 9.74 -25.29
CA ASN A 115 5.74 9.64 -26.59
C ASN A 115 4.78 9.92 -27.76
N ILE A 116 3.51 9.53 -27.65
CA ILE A 116 2.46 9.94 -28.60
C ILE A 116 2.36 11.48 -28.64
N ASN A 117 2.25 12.12 -27.46
CA ASN A 117 2.12 13.57 -27.36
C ASN A 117 3.37 14.32 -27.83
N SER A 118 4.54 13.68 -27.69
CA SER A 118 5.81 14.21 -28.18
C SER A 118 6.06 13.94 -29.67
N LYS A 119 5.09 13.34 -30.38
CA LYS A 119 5.19 12.98 -31.81
C LYS A 119 6.42 12.12 -32.13
N ALA A 120 6.71 11.14 -31.27
CA ALA A 120 7.75 10.15 -31.52
C ALA A 120 7.47 9.37 -32.83
N SER A 121 8.51 8.78 -33.43
CA SER A 121 8.35 7.94 -34.62
C SER A 121 7.54 6.68 -34.33
N ASP A 122 6.86 6.16 -35.35
CA ASP A 122 6.05 4.95 -35.22
C ASP A 122 6.88 3.72 -34.79
N ASP A 123 8.17 3.66 -35.14
CA ASP A 123 9.10 2.63 -34.65
C ASP A 123 9.24 2.66 -33.12
N ILE A 124 9.37 3.85 -32.52
CA ILE A 124 9.48 4.02 -31.07
C ILE A 124 8.17 3.64 -30.38
N LEU A 125 7.04 4.07 -30.95
CA LEU A 125 5.71 3.73 -30.46
C LEU A 125 5.47 2.21 -30.51
N MET A 126 5.87 1.55 -31.60
CA MET A 126 5.73 0.11 -31.75
C MET A 126 6.59 -0.65 -30.74
N GLN A 127 7.83 -0.21 -30.49
CA GLN A 127 8.69 -0.81 -29.47
C GLN A 127 8.08 -0.70 -28.07
N GLN A 128 7.53 0.45 -27.70
CA GLN A 128 6.87 0.63 -26.41
C GLN A 128 5.59 -0.17 -26.29
N TYR A 129 4.79 -0.25 -27.36
CA TYR A 129 3.59 -1.08 -27.37
C TYR A 129 3.94 -2.55 -27.16
N LYS A 130 4.94 -3.08 -27.88
CA LYS A 130 5.42 -4.46 -27.70
C LYS A 130 5.87 -4.74 -26.27
N LYS A 131 6.54 -3.76 -25.62
CA LYS A 131 6.90 -3.86 -24.20
C LYS A 131 5.68 -3.96 -23.29
N ILE A 132 4.62 -3.20 -23.57
CA ILE A 132 3.35 -3.27 -22.84
C ILE A 132 2.66 -4.63 -23.06
N GLU A 133 2.65 -5.11 -24.30
CA GLU A 133 2.08 -6.40 -24.68
C GLU A 133 2.80 -7.56 -24.00
N GLU A 134 4.13 -7.59 -24.07
CA GLU A 134 4.96 -8.58 -23.39
C GLU A 134 4.72 -8.54 -21.87
N TYR A 135 4.64 -7.34 -21.29
CA TYR A 135 4.35 -7.18 -19.86
C TYR A 135 2.96 -7.73 -19.50
N LEU A 136 1.94 -7.50 -20.32
CA LEU A 136 0.58 -8.01 -20.08
C LEU A 136 0.51 -9.54 -20.24
N HIS A 137 1.24 -10.13 -21.18
CA HIS A 137 1.25 -11.58 -21.34
C HIS A 137 2.00 -12.30 -20.23
N THR A 138 3.10 -11.70 -19.76
CA THR A 138 3.94 -12.27 -18.69
C THR A 138 3.36 -12.00 -17.31
N LEU A 139 2.89 -10.77 -17.05
CA LEU A 139 2.42 -10.28 -15.74
C LEU A 139 3.29 -10.82 -14.60
N PRO A 140 4.56 -10.39 -14.52
CA PRO A 140 5.49 -10.93 -13.57
C PRO A 140 4.97 -10.75 -12.14
N CYS A 141 5.11 -11.77 -11.29
CA CYS A 141 4.61 -11.67 -9.92
C CYS A 141 5.46 -10.74 -9.03
N GLY A 142 6.66 -10.35 -9.48
CA GLY A 142 7.65 -9.64 -8.66
C GLY A 142 8.30 -10.55 -7.61
N CYS A 143 8.21 -11.88 -7.77
CA CYS A 143 8.91 -12.86 -6.96
C CYS A 143 10.39 -12.89 -7.36
N GLY A 144 11.18 -11.99 -6.81
CA GLY A 144 12.61 -11.95 -7.06
C GLY A 144 13.34 -10.91 -6.21
N GLN A 145 14.62 -11.17 -5.94
CA GLN A 145 15.49 -10.17 -5.29
C GLN A 145 15.93 -9.15 -6.34
N GLN A 146 15.63 -7.87 -6.14
CA GLN A 146 16.26 -6.82 -6.94
C GLN A 146 17.77 -6.91 -6.76
N LYS A 147 18.50 -7.27 -7.83
CA LYS A 147 19.89 -6.83 -7.95
C LYS A 147 19.85 -5.31 -8.04
N THR A 148 20.65 -4.67 -7.21
CA THR A 148 20.75 -3.21 -7.05
C THR A 148 20.67 -2.46 -8.40
N ASN A 149 19.86 -1.40 -8.43
CA ASN A 149 19.69 -0.45 -9.54
C ASN A 149 19.08 -1.02 -10.84
N ALA A 150 17.78 -1.36 -10.86
CA ALA A 150 17.06 -1.53 -12.12
C ALA A 150 15.59 -1.10 -12.01
N THR A 151 15.20 -0.24 -12.94
CA THR A 151 13.85 0.28 -13.22
C THR A 151 12.83 -0.77 -13.69
N ASN A 152 13.19 -2.06 -13.65
CA ASN A 152 12.47 -3.14 -14.29
C ASN A 152 11.83 -4.03 -13.23
N PHE A 153 10.52 -3.87 -13.04
CA PHE A 153 9.73 -4.82 -12.26
C PHE A 153 9.68 -6.14 -13.03
N GLY A 154 10.19 -7.24 -12.44
CA GLY A 154 9.76 -8.57 -12.85
C GLY A 154 10.75 -9.53 -13.52
N ILE A 155 12.05 -9.51 -13.22
CA ILE A 155 12.91 -10.70 -13.46
C ILE A 155 13.90 -10.84 -12.31
N THR A 156 13.83 -11.93 -11.54
CA THR A 156 14.94 -12.44 -10.70
C THR A 156 14.55 -13.74 -9.98
N GLY A 157 15.16 -14.87 -10.33
CA GLY A 157 15.39 -16.09 -9.50
C GLY A 157 14.41 -16.55 -8.39
N GLY A 158 13.12 -16.23 -8.43
CA GLY A 158 12.13 -16.65 -7.43
C GLY A 158 11.36 -17.91 -7.81
N VAL A 159 10.53 -18.40 -6.88
CA VAL A 159 9.72 -19.63 -7.02
C VAL A 159 8.65 -19.53 -8.12
N HIS A 160 8.22 -18.32 -8.48
CA HIS A 160 7.23 -18.08 -9.53
C HIS A 160 7.73 -16.97 -10.46
N ALA A 161 7.49 -17.12 -11.76
CA ALA A 161 7.76 -16.09 -12.75
C ALA A 161 6.55 -15.15 -12.91
N THR A 162 5.33 -15.68 -12.90
CA THR A 162 4.11 -14.95 -13.29
C THR A 162 3.04 -14.90 -12.18
N LEU A 163 2.12 -13.93 -12.24
CA LEU A 163 0.95 -13.89 -11.36
C LEU A 163 0.05 -15.12 -11.53
N SER A 164 -0.07 -15.62 -12.76
CA SER A 164 -0.84 -16.82 -13.09
C SER A 164 -0.29 -18.05 -12.35
N GLU A 165 1.04 -18.22 -12.30
CA GLU A 165 1.69 -19.26 -11.49
C GLU A 165 1.42 -19.09 -10.00
N VAL A 166 1.56 -17.87 -9.46
CA VAL A 166 1.28 -17.59 -8.04
C VAL A 166 -0.15 -17.98 -7.67
N LEU A 167 -1.12 -17.76 -8.55
CA LEU A 167 -2.54 -18.07 -8.30
C LEU A 167 -2.83 -19.58 -8.35
N ASN A 168 -2.16 -20.31 -9.24
CA ASN A 168 -2.28 -21.76 -9.38
C ASN A 168 -1.47 -22.55 -8.34
N PHE A 169 -0.43 -21.93 -7.78
CA PHE A 169 0.39 -22.57 -6.76
C PHE A 169 -0.45 -22.90 -5.51
N SER A 170 -0.41 -24.16 -5.09
CA SER A 170 -1.03 -24.60 -3.84
C SER A 170 -0.17 -24.14 -2.68
N MET A 171 -0.81 -23.62 -1.62
CA MET A 171 -0.12 -23.19 -0.40
C MET A 171 -0.56 -24.05 0.79
N PRO A 172 -0.06 -25.29 0.95
CA PRO A 172 -0.51 -26.21 2.00
C PRO A 172 -0.29 -25.69 3.41
N SER A 173 0.71 -24.82 3.60
CA SER A 173 1.04 -24.20 4.88
C SER A 173 0.08 -23.08 5.29
N LEU A 174 -0.76 -22.59 4.37
CA LEU A 174 -1.72 -21.53 4.63
C LEU A 174 -3.11 -22.08 4.88
N ARG A 175 -3.80 -21.52 5.89
CA ARG A 175 -5.23 -21.82 6.13
C ARG A 175 -6.11 -20.97 5.23
N MET A 176 -6.11 -21.30 3.94
CA MET A 176 -7.07 -20.77 2.98
C MET A 176 -8.43 -21.43 3.19
N ASN A 177 -9.50 -20.64 3.13
CA ASN A 177 -10.86 -21.18 3.14
C ASN A 177 -11.39 -21.32 1.71
N SER A 178 -12.59 -21.88 1.57
CA SER A 178 -13.22 -22.11 0.26
C SER A 178 -13.51 -20.81 -0.52
N LEU A 179 -13.69 -19.68 0.16
CA LEU A 179 -13.85 -18.36 -0.48
C LEU A 179 -12.51 -17.83 -1.00
N ASP A 180 -11.41 -18.07 -0.28
CA ASP A 180 -10.06 -17.71 -0.74
C ASP A 180 -9.69 -18.45 -2.02
N GLU A 181 -9.97 -19.74 -2.08
CA GLU A 181 -9.75 -20.57 -3.27
C GLU A 181 -10.61 -20.10 -4.45
N LYS A 182 -11.91 -19.85 -4.23
CA LYS A 182 -12.82 -19.32 -5.26
C LYS A 182 -12.36 -17.96 -5.76
N ARG A 183 -11.91 -17.08 -4.86
CA ARG A 183 -11.38 -15.76 -5.22
C ARG A 183 -10.14 -15.89 -6.12
N ARG A 184 -9.18 -16.74 -5.76
CA ARG A 184 -7.98 -16.97 -6.58
C ARG A 184 -8.32 -17.50 -7.96
N LYS A 185 -9.23 -18.48 -8.07
CA LYS A 185 -9.71 -19.00 -9.36
C LYS A 185 -10.38 -17.90 -10.19
N LYS A 186 -11.20 -17.05 -9.57
CA LYS A 186 -11.83 -15.90 -10.25
C LYS A 186 -10.79 -14.89 -10.76
N ILE A 187 -9.81 -14.54 -9.92
CA ILE A 187 -8.71 -13.65 -10.31
C ILE A 187 -7.93 -14.26 -11.48
N PHE A 188 -7.58 -15.54 -11.40
CA PHE A 188 -6.87 -16.25 -12.47
C PHE A 188 -7.62 -16.17 -13.80
N HIS A 189 -8.90 -16.55 -13.81
CA HIS A 189 -9.71 -16.49 -15.04
C HIS A 189 -9.80 -15.08 -15.62
N ASN A 190 -9.99 -14.07 -14.75
CA ASN A 190 -10.03 -12.69 -15.19
C ASN A 190 -8.67 -12.21 -15.74
N LEU A 191 -7.55 -12.61 -15.14
CA LEU A 191 -6.21 -12.30 -15.65
C LEU A 191 -5.98 -12.89 -17.04
N GLU A 192 -6.33 -14.15 -17.25
CA GLU A 192 -6.21 -14.79 -18.57
C GLU A 192 -7.13 -14.12 -19.60
N SER A 193 -8.33 -13.67 -19.20
CA SER A 193 -9.20 -12.90 -20.08
C SER A 193 -8.57 -11.56 -20.50
N LEU A 194 -7.93 -10.83 -19.57
CA LEU A 194 -7.27 -9.55 -19.86
C LEU A 194 -6.15 -9.67 -20.88
N LYS A 195 -5.41 -10.79 -20.91
CA LYS A 195 -4.37 -11.04 -21.92
C LYS A 195 -4.93 -11.06 -23.35
N GLY A 196 -6.20 -11.40 -23.52
CA GLY A 196 -6.88 -11.39 -24.81
C GLY A 196 -7.46 -10.03 -25.23
N TRP A 197 -7.42 -9.02 -24.36
CA TRP A 197 -8.01 -7.70 -24.65
C TRP A 197 -7.06 -6.77 -25.42
N ILE A 198 -5.78 -7.15 -25.53
CA ILE A 198 -4.78 -6.37 -26.25
C ILE A 198 -4.93 -6.59 -27.76
N THR A 199 -4.86 -5.50 -28.52
CA THR A 199 -5.04 -5.55 -29.98
C THR A 199 -3.73 -5.95 -30.66
N LYS A 200 -3.81 -6.87 -31.63
CA LYS A 200 -2.63 -7.31 -32.42
C LYS A 200 -2.41 -6.50 -33.69
N ASP A 201 -3.47 -5.90 -34.22
CA ASP A 201 -3.44 -5.04 -35.39
C ASP A 201 -3.29 -3.58 -34.93
N ILE A 202 -2.08 -3.04 -35.08
CA ILE A 202 -1.71 -1.74 -34.52
C ILE A 202 -1.36 -0.83 -35.67
N ASP A 203 -2.03 0.32 -35.66
CA ASP A 203 -1.76 1.41 -36.55
C ASP A 203 -1.81 2.70 -35.74
N PHE A 204 -0.81 3.54 -35.95
CA PHE A 204 -0.60 4.78 -35.23
C PHE A 204 -1.15 5.99 -36.00
N ASP A 205 -2.18 5.83 -36.81
CA ASP A 205 -2.98 6.96 -37.27
C ASP A 205 -3.55 7.78 -36.09
N GLU A 206 -3.76 9.10 -36.31
CA GLU A 206 -4.19 10.04 -35.26
C GLU A 206 -5.44 9.59 -34.48
N THR A 207 -6.42 9.01 -35.17
CA THR A 207 -7.67 8.51 -34.55
C THR A 207 -7.46 7.19 -33.79
N LYS A 208 -6.58 6.32 -34.28
CA LYS A 208 -6.32 4.99 -33.71
C LYS A 208 -5.43 5.05 -32.47
N ARG A 209 -4.47 5.98 -32.41
CA ARG A 209 -3.60 6.21 -31.23
C ARG A 209 -4.42 6.42 -29.96
N PHE A 210 -5.49 7.22 -30.03
CA PHE A 210 -6.37 7.49 -28.88
C PHE A 210 -7.12 6.23 -28.42
N GLU A 211 -7.66 5.44 -29.35
CA GLU A 211 -8.36 4.21 -29.02
C GLU A 211 -7.41 3.14 -28.43
N ILE A 212 -6.17 3.06 -28.91
CA ILE A 212 -5.14 2.20 -28.32
C ILE A 212 -4.92 2.56 -26.85
N VAL A 213 -4.62 3.83 -26.55
CA VAL A 213 -4.36 4.31 -25.18
C VAL A 213 -5.57 4.03 -24.27
N LYS A 214 -6.79 4.26 -24.77
CA LYS A 214 -8.03 4.00 -24.06
C LYS A 214 -8.23 2.51 -23.73
N VAL A 215 -7.93 1.60 -24.66
CA VAL A 215 -7.95 0.14 -24.42
C VAL A 215 -6.91 -0.24 -23.36
N LEU A 216 -5.68 0.28 -23.46
CA LEU A 216 -4.63 -0.01 -22.48
C LEU A 216 -5.01 0.46 -21.08
N TYR A 217 -5.58 1.66 -20.93
CA TYR A 217 -6.08 2.14 -19.64
C TYR A 217 -7.26 1.31 -19.13
N LYS A 218 -8.13 0.81 -20.01
CA LYS A 218 -9.22 -0.11 -19.63
C LYS A 218 -8.65 -1.40 -19.05
N ILE A 219 -7.61 -1.98 -19.69
CA ILE A 219 -6.91 -3.17 -19.20
C ILE A 219 -6.25 -2.89 -17.83
N ALA A 220 -5.49 -1.81 -17.70
CA ALA A 220 -4.81 -1.47 -16.44
C ALA A 220 -5.80 -1.22 -15.28
N ARG A 221 -6.93 -0.57 -15.55
CA ARG A 221 -8.02 -0.39 -14.56
C ARG A 221 -8.65 -1.73 -14.16
N ALA A 222 -8.92 -2.61 -15.12
CA ALA A 222 -9.45 -3.93 -14.83
C ALA A 222 -8.46 -4.77 -14.00
N LEU A 223 -7.17 -4.72 -14.33
CA LEU A 223 -6.11 -5.34 -13.53
C LEU A 223 -6.07 -4.80 -12.10
N ARG A 224 -6.17 -3.47 -11.92
CA ARG A 224 -6.25 -2.83 -10.60
C ARG A 224 -7.47 -3.28 -9.80
N GLN A 225 -8.62 -3.48 -10.46
CA GLN A 225 -9.85 -3.96 -9.81
C GLN A 225 -9.72 -5.39 -9.28
N LEU A 226 -8.88 -6.24 -9.86
CA LEU A 226 -8.64 -7.60 -9.34
C LEU A 226 -7.99 -7.59 -7.96
N ALA A 227 -7.26 -6.53 -7.63
CA ALA A 227 -6.67 -6.35 -6.32
C ALA A 227 -7.74 -6.09 -5.23
N PHE A 228 -8.92 -5.58 -5.58
CA PHE A 228 -9.92 -5.25 -4.57
C PHE A 228 -10.27 -6.47 -3.70
N ASP A 229 -10.06 -6.32 -2.39
CA ASP A 229 -10.46 -7.29 -1.37
C ASP A 229 -11.50 -6.63 -0.46
N VAL A 230 -12.66 -7.26 -0.34
CA VAL A 230 -13.72 -6.80 0.56
C VAL A 230 -13.38 -7.14 2.02
N GLN A 231 -12.51 -8.13 2.24
CA GLN A 231 -12.19 -8.65 3.57
C GLN A 231 -10.79 -8.22 3.99
N PRO A 232 -10.63 -7.07 4.67
CA PRO A 232 -9.33 -6.67 5.21
C PRO A 232 -8.82 -7.75 6.17
N SER A 233 -7.57 -8.14 5.98
CA SER A 233 -6.95 -9.28 6.69
C SER A 233 -6.36 -8.90 8.04
N LEU A 234 -6.01 -7.61 8.17
CA LEU A 234 -5.56 -6.99 9.40
C LEU A 234 -6.39 -5.73 9.62
N PRO A 235 -6.61 -5.32 10.88
CA PRO A 235 -7.34 -4.11 11.17
C PRO A 235 -6.46 -2.88 10.89
N ASP A 236 -7.09 -1.71 10.70
CA ASP A 236 -6.39 -0.49 10.30
C ASP A 236 -5.31 -0.05 11.30
N ILE A 237 -4.30 0.63 10.77
CA ILE A 237 -3.23 1.24 11.56
C ILE A 237 -3.59 2.69 11.81
N PHE A 238 -3.30 3.19 13.01
CA PHE A 238 -3.52 4.59 13.37
C PHE A 238 -2.25 5.19 13.95
N LEU A 239 -1.85 6.33 13.39
CA LEU A 239 -0.92 7.27 14.02
C LEU A 239 -1.75 8.33 14.74
N TRP A 240 -1.72 8.33 16.06
CA TRP A 240 -2.41 9.30 16.91
C TRP A 240 -1.48 10.41 17.35
N MET A 241 -2.00 11.62 17.40
CA MET A 241 -1.47 12.73 18.20
C MET A 241 -2.26 12.81 19.50
N ILE A 242 -1.54 12.80 20.61
CA ILE A 242 -2.08 12.82 21.96
C ILE A 242 -1.65 14.12 22.63
N CYS A 243 -2.60 14.80 23.26
CA CYS A 243 -2.40 16.01 24.05
C CYS A 243 -3.14 15.82 25.39
N ASP A 244 -2.47 16.03 26.52
CA ASP A 244 -3.04 15.86 27.87
C ASP A 244 -3.80 14.54 28.04
N SER A 245 -3.18 13.44 27.59
CA SER A 245 -3.74 12.09 27.60
C SER A 245 -4.99 11.87 26.73
N LYS A 246 -5.36 12.84 25.87
CA LYS A 246 -6.47 12.73 24.91
C LYS A 246 -5.94 12.61 23.49
N ARG A 247 -6.51 11.69 22.71
CA ARG A 247 -6.28 11.59 21.26
C ARG A 247 -6.98 12.77 20.57
N VAL A 248 -6.20 13.70 20.00
CA VAL A 248 -6.71 14.97 19.44
C VAL A 248 -6.63 15.04 17.92
N ALA A 249 -5.78 14.23 17.29
CA ALA A 249 -5.68 14.10 15.83
C ALA A 249 -5.18 12.69 15.45
N TYR A 250 -5.46 12.24 14.23
CA TYR A 250 -5.02 10.93 13.76
C TYR A 250 -4.81 10.86 12.25
N SER A 251 -3.97 9.91 11.81
CA SER A 251 -3.94 9.43 10.43
C SER A 251 -4.23 7.94 10.42
N ARG A 252 -5.15 7.51 9.57
CA ARG A 252 -5.46 6.09 9.32
C ARG A 252 -4.60 5.59 8.16
N LEU A 253 -3.98 4.43 8.34
CA LEU A 253 -3.07 3.79 7.39
C LEU A 253 -3.56 2.36 7.12
N SER A 254 -3.48 1.93 5.87
CA SER A 254 -3.77 0.53 5.51
C SER A 254 -2.58 -0.37 5.91
N PRO A 255 -2.82 -1.51 6.59
CA PRO A 255 -1.78 -2.51 6.83
C PRO A 255 -1.16 -3.04 5.55
N GLU A 256 -1.97 -3.11 4.49
CA GLU A 256 -1.55 -3.60 3.19
C GLU A 256 -0.47 -2.72 2.57
N ASP A 257 -0.62 -1.40 2.69
CA ASP A 257 0.32 -0.42 2.14
C ASP A 257 1.66 -0.40 2.91
N LEU A 258 1.66 -0.87 4.16
CA LEU A 258 2.84 -0.90 5.02
C LEU A 258 3.47 -2.30 5.14
N LEU A 259 2.84 -3.32 4.56
CA LEU A 259 3.24 -4.71 4.69
C LEU A 259 4.70 -4.91 4.24
N TYR A 260 5.51 -5.46 5.15
CA TYR A 260 6.85 -5.90 4.82
C TYR A 260 6.82 -7.28 4.15
N SER A 261 7.57 -7.43 3.07
CA SER A 261 7.95 -8.73 2.52
C SER A 261 9.36 -8.65 1.96
N THR A 262 10.07 -9.78 1.93
CA THR A 262 11.34 -9.90 1.20
C THR A 262 11.13 -9.94 -0.31
N CYS A 263 9.90 -10.23 -0.76
CA CYS A 263 9.51 -10.21 -2.16
C CYS A 263 8.97 -8.81 -2.52
N GLU A 264 9.60 -8.14 -3.48
CA GLU A 264 9.18 -6.81 -3.95
C GLU A 264 7.72 -6.78 -4.41
N GLY A 265 7.26 -7.81 -5.11
CA GLY A 265 5.87 -7.90 -5.56
C GLY A 265 4.85 -7.90 -4.42
N GLU A 266 5.23 -8.34 -3.21
CA GLU A 266 4.33 -8.44 -2.05
C GLU A 266 4.41 -7.24 -1.11
N LYS A 267 5.45 -6.40 -1.26
CA LYS A 267 5.63 -5.22 -0.40
C LYS A 267 4.48 -4.26 -0.57
N GLY A 268 4.06 -3.68 0.55
CA GLY A 268 3.18 -2.54 0.53
C GLY A 268 3.85 -1.34 -0.13
N LEU A 269 3.06 -0.52 -0.81
CA LEU A 269 3.50 0.67 -1.57
C LEU A 269 4.43 1.60 -0.76
N TYR A 270 4.19 1.65 0.54
CA TYR A 270 4.74 2.58 1.49
C TYR A 270 5.69 1.92 2.51
N ASN A 271 5.95 0.63 2.35
CA ASN A 271 6.87 -0.12 3.21
C ASN A 271 8.28 0.48 3.14
N GLY A 272 8.84 0.88 4.29
CA GLY A 272 10.19 1.45 4.39
C GLY A 272 10.37 2.82 3.72
N ARG A 273 9.28 3.48 3.29
CA ARG A 273 9.34 4.80 2.61
C ARG A 273 8.91 5.93 3.54
N ILE A 274 9.64 7.04 3.48
CA ILE A 274 9.25 8.29 4.14
C ILE A 274 7.96 8.79 3.50
N GLN A 275 7.00 9.19 4.34
CA GLN A 275 5.72 9.73 3.92
C GLN A 275 5.37 10.96 4.75
N THR A 276 4.66 11.89 4.11
CA THR A 276 4.00 13.01 4.80
C THR A 276 2.58 12.60 5.14
N LEU A 277 2.22 12.62 6.42
CA LEU A 277 0.88 12.29 6.89
C LEU A 277 0.19 13.55 7.41
N PHE A 278 -1.01 13.82 6.92
CA PHE A 278 -1.85 14.91 7.41
C PHE A 278 -2.86 14.36 8.42
N LEU A 279 -2.74 14.79 9.67
CA LEU A 279 -3.64 14.35 10.73
C LEU A 279 -4.99 15.02 10.62
N GLN A 280 -6.04 14.26 10.95
CA GLN A 280 -7.42 14.70 10.97
C GLN A 280 -7.94 14.70 12.40
N LYS A 281 -8.84 15.63 12.72
CA LYS A 281 -9.54 15.64 14.01
C LYS A 281 -10.42 14.38 14.12
N PRO A 282 -10.40 13.66 15.26
CA PRO A 282 -11.31 12.55 15.50
C PRO A 282 -12.75 13.05 15.43
N ARG A 283 -13.58 12.47 14.56
CA ARG A 283 -15.01 12.77 14.53
C ARG A 283 -15.65 12.13 15.75
N ILE A 284 -16.20 12.94 16.65
CA ILE A 284 -17.11 12.48 17.71
C ILE A 284 -18.47 12.22 17.05
N SER A 285 -18.64 11.10 16.35
CA SER A 285 -19.96 10.69 15.89
C SER A 285 -20.45 9.50 16.71
N TYR A 286 -20.84 9.77 17.95
CA TYR A 286 -21.89 8.97 18.59
C TYR A 286 -23.23 9.43 18.00
N LYS A 287 -23.58 8.91 16.82
CA LYS A 287 -24.98 8.63 16.55
C LYS A 287 -25.07 7.12 16.36
N PRO A 288 -25.64 6.38 17.31
CA PRO A 288 -26.04 5.01 17.02
C PRO A 288 -26.93 5.08 15.78
N ILE A 289 -26.63 4.23 14.80
CA ILE A 289 -27.53 3.97 13.69
C ILE A 289 -28.83 3.49 14.34
N LYS A 290 -29.89 4.28 14.20
CA LYS A 290 -31.24 3.86 14.56
C LYS A 290 -31.70 2.76 13.63
#